data_AF-A0A2Z3HYS2-F1
#
_entry.id   AF-A0A2Z3HYS2-F1
#
_cell.length_a   1.000
_cell.length_b   1.000
_cell.length_c   1.000
_cell.angle_alpha   90.00
_cell.angle_beta   90.00
_cell.angle_gamma   90.00
#
_symmetry.space_group_name_H-M   'P 1'
#
loop_
_entity.id
_entity.type
_entity.pdbx_description
1 polymer ?
#
loop_
_entity_poly.entity_id
_entity_poly.type
_entity_poly.pdbx_seq_one_letter_code
_entity_poly.pdbx_strand_id
1 'polypeptide(L)'
;MGLVCACARREASGLVRLARRPQRSSLKGANPEVPPMSRLPLTEPEALPPYMKAIHDATPEENWLGRHFARAFAPAEDLVQAYQGFYHPWHTGGAGVLPPRLKELIRLRIATLNGCVLCKTVRMAPEVVSEEEAASGVDRVDESGFSARERAAIHFAEKMAVDHHNISDDDVANMRRLFTDQEFLELSMMAGQYIGFGRVLALLQLEVAACPI
;
A
#
# COMPACT_ATOMS: atom_id res chain seq x y z
N MET A 1 -24.18 -57.71 11.03
CA MET A 1 -25.25 -57.21 11.91
C MET A 1 -25.00 -55.73 12.11
N GLY A 2 -25.57 -54.79 11.36
CA GLY A 2 -26.94 -54.73 10.85
C GLY A 2 -27.82 -54.10 11.91
N LEU A 3 -28.00 -52.77 11.87
CA LEU A 3 -29.30 -52.14 12.04
C LEU A 3 -29.26 -50.70 11.52
N VAL A 4 -30.03 -50.52 10.44
CA VAL A 4 -30.47 -49.25 9.86
C VAL A 4 -31.64 -48.75 10.71
N CYS A 5 -31.71 -47.46 11.00
CA CYS A 5 -33.01 -46.82 11.21
C CYS A 5 -33.02 -45.49 10.48
N ALA A 6 -33.99 -45.36 9.58
CA ALA A 6 -34.11 -44.29 8.61
C ALA A 6 -35.19 -43.29 9.03
N CYS A 7 -34.89 -42.02 8.77
CA CYS A 7 -35.75 -40.97 8.24
C CYS A 7 -37.05 -40.56 8.99
N ALA A 8 -37.08 -39.30 9.41
CA ALA A 8 -38.24 -38.43 9.17
C ALA A 8 -37.74 -37.03 8.81
N ARG A 9 -37.94 -36.65 7.54
CA ARG A 9 -37.76 -35.29 7.02
C ARG A 9 -39.03 -34.48 7.30
N ARG A 10 -38.88 -33.21 7.65
CA ARG A 10 -39.69 -32.12 7.09
C ARG A 10 -38.77 -30.95 6.74
N GLU A 11 -38.81 -30.56 5.48
CA GLU A 11 -38.09 -29.44 4.89
C GLU A 11 -39.00 -28.20 4.89
N ALA A 12 -38.42 -27.04 5.21
CA ALA A 12 -38.59 -25.73 4.56
C ALA A 12 -37.94 -24.66 5.45
N SER A 13 -37.24 -23.62 5.01
CA SER A 13 -36.44 -23.28 3.83
C SER A 13 -35.82 -21.93 4.20
N GLY A 14 -34.51 -21.70 4.05
CA GLY A 14 -33.93 -20.36 4.23
C GLY A 14 -32.48 -20.23 4.74
N LEU A 15 -31.77 -21.31 5.07
CA LEU A 15 -30.35 -21.24 5.45
C LEU A 15 -29.45 -21.45 4.23
N VAL A 16 -28.68 -20.41 3.90
CA VAL A 16 -27.61 -20.39 2.90
C VAL A 16 -26.66 -21.57 3.14
N ARG A 17 -26.74 -22.57 2.27
CA ARG A 17 -25.77 -23.68 2.23
C ARG A 17 -24.42 -23.12 1.80
N LEU A 18 -23.44 -23.14 2.70
CA LEU A 18 -22.02 -23.11 2.36
C LEU A 18 -21.73 -24.28 1.41
N ALA A 19 -21.67 -23.99 0.12
CA ALA A 19 -21.25 -24.95 -0.88
C ALA A 19 -19.80 -25.36 -0.59
N ARG A 20 -19.58 -26.64 -0.28
CA ARG A 20 -18.26 -27.25 -0.24
C ARG A 20 -17.60 -27.02 -1.61
N ARG A 21 -16.54 -26.22 -1.64
CA ARG A 21 -15.75 -26.01 -2.86
C ARG A 21 -15.22 -27.36 -3.37
N PRO A 22 -15.31 -27.65 -4.68
CA PRO A 22 -14.72 -28.86 -5.23
C PRO A 22 -13.20 -28.76 -5.11
N GLN A 23 -12.55 -29.78 -4.55
CA GLN A 23 -11.10 -29.98 -4.68
C GLN A 23 -10.78 -30.07 -6.18
N ARG A 24 -10.22 -29.01 -6.75
CA ARG A 24 -9.73 -29.01 -8.12
C ARG A 24 -8.29 -29.52 -8.14
N SER A 25 -8.12 -30.49 -9.02
CA SER A 25 -6.94 -31.27 -9.37
C SER A 25 -5.61 -30.52 -9.35
N SER A 26 -4.60 -31.22 -8.82
CA SER A 26 -3.16 -31.06 -9.04
C SER A 26 -2.81 -30.31 -10.33
N LEU A 27 -2.33 -29.07 -10.18
CA LEU A 27 -1.58 -28.37 -11.21
C LEU A 27 -0.17 -28.97 -11.26
N LYS A 28 -0.01 -30.08 -11.97
CA LYS A 28 1.30 -30.45 -12.54
C LYS A 28 1.57 -29.48 -13.68
N GLY A 29 2.41 -28.48 -13.47
CA GLY A 29 2.85 -27.57 -14.54
C GLY A 29 3.37 -26.19 -14.15
N ALA A 30 3.73 -25.93 -12.88
CA ALA A 30 4.43 -24.69 -12.55
C ALA A 30 5.91 -24.81 -12.96
N ASN A 31 6.32 -24.06 -13.98
CA ASN A 31 7.71 -23.95 -14.42
C ASN A 31 8.48 -23.04 -13.44
N PRO A 32 9.55 -23.51 -12.76
CA PRO A 32 10.22 -22.76 -11.69
C PRO A 32 11.15 -21.62 -12.16
N GLU A 33 11.21 -21.32 -13.47
CA GLU A 33 12.22 -20.42 -14.06
C GLU A 33 11.73 -19.01 -14.43
N VAL A 34 10.46 -18.64 -14.26
CA VAL A 34 10.00 -17.30 -14.68
C VAL A 34 10.31 -16.29 -13.56
N PRO A 35 11.30 -15.38 -13.73
CA PRO A 35 11.52 -14.31 -12.77
C PRO A 35 10.26 -13.42 -12.81
N PRO A 36 9.84 -12.85 -11.68
CA PRO A 36 8.66 -12.01 -11.64
C PRO A 36 8.86 -10.82 -12.59
N MET A 37 8.13 -10.87 -13.70
CA MET A 37 8.16 -9.82 -14.70
C MET A 37 7.16 -8.77 -14.23
N SER A 38 7.64 -7.53 -14.09
CA SER A 38 6.79 -6.35 -14.17
C SER A 38 5.65 -6.60 -15.16
N ARG A 39 4.42 -6.27 -14.76
CA ARG A 39 3.25 -6.42 -15.65
C ARG A 39 3.31 -5.47 -16.85
N LEU A 40 4.27 -4.54 -16.86
CA LEU A 40 4.62 -3.69 -18.00
C LEU A 40 5.99 -4.08 -18.58
N PRO A 41 6.19 -3.91 -19.91
CA PRO A 41 7.53 -3.96 -20.49
C PRO A 41 8.47 -2.96 -19.79
N LEU A 42 9.72 -3.40 -19.57
CA LEU A 42 10.75 -2.57 -18.96
C LEU A 42 11.63 -1.97 -20.04
N THR A 43 11.75 -0.65 -20.05
CA THR A 43 12.67 0.04 -20.97
C THR A 43 14.11 -0.25 -20.55
N GLU A 44 14.99 -0.55 -21.50
CA GLU A 44 16.41 -0.75 -21.20
C GLU A 44 17.07 0.54 -20.67
N PRO A 45 17.99 0.45 -19.69
CA PRO A 45 18.59 1.62 -19.04
C PRO A 45 19.21 2.65 -20.02
N GLU A 46 19.75 2.20 -21.14
CA GLU A 46 20.37 3.04 -22.18
C GLU A 46 19.34 3.79 -23.02
N ALA A 47 18.10 3.28 -23.07
CA ALA A 47 16.99 3.85 -23.81
C ALA A 47 16.07 4.72 -22.92
N LEU A 48 16.41 4.91 -21.64
CA LEU A 48 15.62 5.72 -20.73
C LEU A 48 15.62 7.19 -21.15
N PRO A 49 14.43 7.82 -21.20
CA PRO A 49 14.31 9.28 -21.30
C PRO A 49 15.06 10.01 -20.17
N PRO A 50 15.55 11.25 -20.37
CA PRO A 50 16.51 11.89 -19.46
C PRO A 50 16.07 12.00 -18.01
N TYR A 51 14.80 12.34 -17.74
CA TYR A 51 14.31 12.47 -16.37
C TYR A 51 14.18 11.10 -15.70
N MET A 52 13.69 10.10 -16.43
CA MET A 52 13.60 8.73 -15.92
C MET A 52 14.98 8.10 -15.71
N LYS A 53 15.95 8.41 -16.57
CA LYS A 53 17.34 8.02 -16.42
C LYS A 53 17.96 8.63 -15.15
N ALA A 54 17.68 9.89 -14.85
CA ALA A 54 18.16 10.53 -13.63
C ALA A 54 17.61 9.84 -12.36
N ILE A 55 16.32 9.46 -12.36
CA ILE A 55 15.72 8.69 -11.24
C ILE A 55 16.40 7.31 -11.12
N HIS A 56 16.59 6.62 -12.24
CA HIS A 56 17.23 5.31 -12.27
C HIS A 56 18.66 5.36 -11.71
N ASP A 57 19.47 6.32 -12.18
CA ASP A 57 20.89 6.39 -11.85
C ASP A 57 21.13 6.93 -10.43
N ALA A 58 20.23 7.77 -9.90
CA ALA A 58 20.25 8.22 -8.51
C ALA A 58 19.84 7.13 -7.50
N THR A 59 19.17 6.08 -7.97
CA THR A 59 18.75 4.96 -7.14
C THR A 59 19.91 3.97 -6.97
N PRO A 60 20.30 3.56 -5.74
CA PRO A 60 21.35 2.56 -5.54
C PRO A 60 21.07 1.26 -6.32
N GLU A 61 22.12 0.58 -6.80
CA GLU A 61 21.97 -0.65 -7.58
C GLU A 61 21.25 -1.75 -6.80
N GLU A 62 21.46 -1.79 -5.48
CA GLU A 62 20.83 -2.71 -4.55
C GLU A 62 19.33 -2.45 -4.39
N ASN A 63 18.89 -1.21 -4.65
CA ASN A 63 17.47 -0.85 -4.70
C ASN A 63 16.91 -1.16 -6.10
N TRP A 64 16.86 -2.47 -6.39
CA TRP A 64 16.34 -3.01 -7.64
C TRP A 64 14.94 -2.47 -7.96
N LEU A 65 14.08 -2.33 -6.94
CA LEU A 65 12.70 -1.85 -7.07
C LEU A 65 12.63 -0.42 -7.61
N GLY A 66 13.42 0.51 -7.05
CA GLY A 66 13.42 1.89 -7.50
C GLY A 66 13.95 2.04 -8.92
N ARG A 67 14.93 1.22 -9.32
CA ARG A 67 15.41 1.17 -10.71
C ARG A 67 14.34 0.64 -11.67
N HIS A 68 13.53 -0.33 -11.25
CA HIS A 68 12.45 -0.88 -12.07
C HIS A 68 11.25 0.06 -12.20
N PHE A 69 10.98 0.89 -11.19
CA PHE A 69 10.04 2.00 -11.32
C PHE A 69 10.41 2.90 -12.51
N ALA A 70 11.67 3.33 -12.59
CA ALA A 70 12.09 4.22 -13.67
C ALA A 70 11.90 3.59 -15.07
N ARG A 71 12.19 2.29 -15.19
CA ARG A 71 12.09 1.53 -16.44
C ARG A 71 10.65 1.25 -16.87
N ALA A 72 9.76 0.94 -15.93
CA ALA A 72 8.36 0.65 -16.22
C ALA A 72 7.56 1.92 -16.59
N PHE A 73 7.90 3.06 -15.97
CA PHE A 73 7.23 4.33 -16.23
C PHE A 73 7.86 5.17 -17.34
N ALA A 74 8.99 4.73 -17.92
CA ALA A 74 9.68 5.42 -19.01
C ALA A 74 8.79 5.87 -20.19
N PRO A 75 7.79 5.09 -20.65
CA PRO A 75 6.89 5.53 -21.72
C PRO A 75 6.03 6.74 -21.38
N ALA A 76 5.95 7.13 -20.10
CA ALA A 76 5.09 8.18 -19.58
C ALA A 76 5.88 9.18 -18.72
N GLU A 77 7.10 9.55 -19.14
CA GLU A 77 7.98 10.49 -18.41
C GLU A 77 7.24 11.79 -18.00
N ASP A 78 6.50 12.42 -18.91
CA ASP A 78 5.77 13.67 -18.62
C ASP A 78 4.75 13.51 -17.49
N LEU A 79 4.08 12.34 -17.43
CA LEU A 79 3.16 12.01 -16.36
C LEU A 79 3.88 11.86 -15.02
N VAL A 80 5.05 11.21 -15.01
CA VAL A 80 5.86 11.06 -13.79
C VAL A 80 6.35 12.42 -13.31
N GLN A 81 6.83 13.28 -14.22
CA GLN A 81 7.26 14.64 -13.89
C GLN A 81 6.12 15.46 -13.25
N ALA A 82 4.95 15.48 -13.90
CA ALA A 82 3.78 16.19 -13.38
C ALA A 82 3.33 15.63 -12.02
N TYR A 83 3.34 14.30 -11.88
CA TYR A 83 2.99 13.63 -10.64
C TYR A 83 3.97 13.98 -9.51
N GLN A 84 5.28 13.97 -9.76
CA GLN A 84 6.29 14.35 -8.77
C GLN A 84 6.23 15.84 -8.42
N GLY A 85 5.93 16.70 -9.40
CA GLY A 85 5.69 18.13 -9.20
C GLY A 85 4.52 18.42 -8.25
N PHE A 86 3.51 17.55 -8.22
CA PHE A 86 2.49 17.56 -7.17
C PHE A 86 3.00 16.89 -5.88
N TYR A 87 3.46 15.65 -5.96
CA TYR A 87 3.68 14.81 -4.78
C TYR A 87 4.77 15.36 -3.85
N HIS A 88 5.94 15.74 -4.38
CA HIS A 88 7.09 16.10 -3.56
C HIS A 88 6.85 17.36 -2.71
N PRO A 89 6.35 18.50 -3.25
CA PRO A 89 6.06 19.68 -2.45
C PRO A 89 5.09 19.42 -1.29
N TRP A 90 4.06 18.60 -1.53
CA TRP A 90 3.06 18.28 -0.51
C TRP A 90 3.53 17.21 0.47
N HIS A 91 4.49 16.34 0.13
CA HIS A 91 5.03 15.34 1.06
C HIS A 91 6.10 15.93 1.97
N THR A 92 7.22 16.38 1.40
CA THR A 92 8.42 16.83 2.14
C THR A 92 8.94 18.20 1.69
N GLY A 93 8.47 18.73 0.56
CA GLY A 93 8.93 20.01 0.01
C GLY A 93 8.29 21.27 0.61
N GLY A 94 7.53 21.15 1.71
CA GLY A 94 7.07 22.29 2.52
C GLY A 94 5.87 23.07 1.99
N ALA A 95 5.15 22.58 0.99
CA ALA A 95 3.91 23.23 0.51
C ALA A 95 2.72 23.01 1.47
N GLY A 96 2.73 21.91 2.20
CA GLY A 96 1.68 21.53 3.15
C GLY A 96 1.87 22.08 4.56
N VAL A 97 0.79 22.18 5.32
CA VAL A 97 0.79 22.53 6.74
C VAL A 97 0.97 21.31 7.64
N LEU A 98 0.67 20.11 7.14
CA LEU A 98 0.90 18.88 7.89
C LEU A 98 2.41 18.57 7.93
N PRO A 99 2.99 18.27 9.12
CA PRO A 99 4.39 17.91 9.22
C PRO A 99 4.76 16.68 8.36
N PRO A 100 5.94 16.66 7.71
CA PRO A 100 6.40 15.51 6.92
C PRO A 100 6.39 14.18 7.69
N ARG A 101 6.68 14.22 9.00
CA ARG A 101 6.63 13.05 9.89
C ARG A 101 5.27 12.35 9.87
N LEU A 102 4.17 13.11 10.02
CA LEU A 102 2.83 12.53 10.00
C LEU A 102 2.48 11.93 8.64
N LYS A 103 2.89 12.60 7.56
CA LYS A 103 2.72 12.10 6.18
C LYS A 103 3.49 10.81 5.93
N GLU A 104 4.71 10.72 6.45
CA GLU A 104 5.54 9.53 6.30
C GLU A 104 5.01 8.34 7.12
N LEU A 105 4.59 8.56 8.37
CA LEU A 105 4.01 7.50 9.20
C LEU A 105 2.75 6.89 8.57
N ILE A 106 1.82 7.72 8.08
CA ILE A 106 0.61 7.19 7.43
C ILE A 106 0.91 6.55 6.07
N ARG A 107 1.88 7.08 5.31
CA ARG A 107 2.32 6.49 4.04
C ARG A 107 2.87 5.09 4.25
N LEU A 108 3.70 4.89 5.27
CA LEU A 108 4.30 3.59 5.60
C LEU A 108 3.25 2.59 6.08
N ARG A 109 2.29 3.01 6.91
CA ARG A 109 1.17 2.14 7.27
C ARG A 109 0.35 1.71 6.05
N ILE A 110 -0.01 2.66 5.20
CA ILE A 110 -0.76 2.37 3.96
C ILE A 110 0.07 1.49 3.02
N ALA A 111 1.40 1.66 2.95
CA ALA A 111 2.28 0.81 2.17
C ALA A 111 2.25 -0.65 2.63
N THR A 112 2.23 -0.90 3.95
CA THR A 112 1.99 -2.25 4.50
C THR A 112 0.63 -2.80 4.07
N LEU A 113 -0.45 -2.03 4.22
CA LEU A 113 -1.81 -2.48 3.89
C LEU A 113 -2.00 -2.77 2.40
N ASN A 114 -1.34 -2.00 1.53
CA ASN A 114 -1.35 -2.21 0.09
C ASN A 114 -0.44 -3.36 -0.38
N GLY A 115 0.47 -3.84 0.47
CA GLY A 115 1.52 -4.77 0.05
C GLY A 115 2.49 -4.15 -0.97
N CYS A 116 2.73 -2.84 -0.92
CA CYS A 116 3.66 -2.14 -1.83
C CYS A 116 5.07 -2.18 -1.26
N VAL A 117 5.92 -3.12 -1.69
CA VAL A 117 7.29 -3.26 -1.18
C VAL A 117 8.16 -2.04 -1.55
N LEU A 118 8.04 -1.48 -2.76
CA LEU A 118 8.76 -0.27 -3.17
C LEU A 118 8.45 0.89 -2.20
N CYS A 119 7.17 1.08 -1.89
CA CYS A 119 6.73 2.08 -0.93
C CYS A 119 7.31 1.81 0.47
N LYS A 120 7.40 0.55 0.90
CA LYS A 120 8.01 0.16 2.18
C LYS A 120 9.53 0.28 2.20
N THR A 121 10.21 0.22 1.06
CA THR A 121 11.68 0.33 0.98
C THR A 121 12.14 1.78 0.92
N VAL A 122 11.44 2.63 0.18
CA VAL A 122 11.81 4.04 0.06
C VAL A 122 11.48 4.77 1.37
N ARG A 123 12.47 5.44 1.95
CA ARG A 123 12.31 6.38 3.06
C ARG A 123 12.24 7.79 2.47
N MET A 124 11.13 8.49 2.66
CA MET A 124 10.96 9.84 2.10
C MET A 124 11.24 10.94 3.13
N ALA A 125 11.19 10.62 4.42
CA ALA A 125 11.50 11.54 5.52
C ALA A 125 12.38 10.86 6.61
N PRO A 126 13.52 10.23 6.24
CA PRO A 126 14.37 9.47 7.17
C PRO A 126 14.95 10.30 8.32
N GLU A 127 14.99 11.63 8.18
CA GLU A 127 15.44 12.56 9.20
C GLU A 127 14.43 12.77 10.34
N VAL A 128 13.15 12.44 10.11
CA VAL A 128 12.08 12.59 11.09
C VAL A 128 11.33 11.30 11.41
N VAL A 129 11.57 10.19 10.72
CA VAL A 129 11.02 8.86 11.04
C VAL A 129 12.16 7.87 11.13
N SER A 130 12.32 7.22 12.28
CA SER A 130 13.40 6.25 12.50
C SER A 130 13.17 4.97 11.70
N GLU A 131 14.24 4.20 11.48
CA GLU A 131 14.12 2.91 10.79
C GLU A 131 13.24 1.92 11.56
N GLU A 132 13.28 1.94 12.89
CA GLU A 132 12.42 1.10 13.74
C GLU A 132 10.94 1.46 13.58
N GLU A 133 10.62 2.75 13.61
CA GLU A 133 9.26 3.24 13.39
C GLU A 133 8.75 2.84 12.00
N ALA A 134 9.60 2.96 10.99
CA ALA A 134 9.26 2.64 9.61
C ALA A 134 9.13 1.15 9.33
N ALA A 135 9.97 0.31 9.94
CA ALA A 135 10.01 -1.12 9.70
C ALA A 135 8.88 -1.88 10.41
N SER A 136 8.55 -1.48 11.64
CA SER A 136 7.59 -2.23 12.47
C SER A 136 6.70 -1.36 13.35
N GLY A 137 7.13 -0.15 13.74
CA GLY A 137 6.37 0.70 14.64
C GLY A 137 4.97 1.04 14.12
N VAL A 138 4.88 1.43 12.85
CA VAL A 138 3.57 1.73 12.21
C VAL A 138 2.63 0.52 12.12
N ASP A 139 3.14 -0.70 12.25
CA ASP A 139 2.33 -1.93 12.26
C ASP A 139 1.92 -2.37 13.68
N ARG A 140 2.54 -1.76 14.71
CA ARG A 140 2.26 -1.98 16.15
C ARG A 140 1.96 -0.65 16.84
N VAL A 141 1.05 0.13 16.26
CA VAL A 141 0.80 1.54 16.61
C VAL A 141 0.60 1.77 18.12
N ASP A 142 -0.20 0.93 18.76
CA ASP A 142 -0.59 1.11 20.17
C ASP A 142 0.50 0.66 21.17
N GLU A 143 1.47 -0.12 20.71
CA GLU A 143 2.62 -0.56 21.49
C GLU A 143 3.86 0.31 21.23
N SER A 144 3.79 1.16 20.22
CA SER A 144 4.86 2.04 19.80
C SER A 144 4.83 3.36 20.59
N GLY A 145 5.99 4.01 20.70
CA GLY A 145 6.15 5.30 21.41
C GLY A 145 5.51 6.51 20.72
N PHE A 146 4.55 6.32 19.81
CA PHE A 146 3.88 7.40 19.10
C PHE A 146 3.01 8.23 20.03
N SER A 147 2.92 9.53 19.78
CA SER A 147 2.01 10.46 20.44
C SER A 147 0.54 10.15 20.12
N ALA A 148 -0.39 10.71 20.91
CA ALA A 148 -1.83 10.58 20.65
C ALA A 148 -2.23 11.09 19.26
N ARG A 149 -1.58 12.17 18.79
CA ARG A 149 -1.83 12.76 17.47
C ARG A 149 -1.34 11.86 16.34
N GLU A 150 -0.17 11.25 16.49
CA GLU A 150 0.37 10.29 15.51
C GLU A 150 -0.46 9.01 15.44
N ARG A 151 -0.82 8.43 16.59
CA ARG A 151 -1.69 7.25 16.62
C ARG A 151 -3.04 7.52 15.94
N ALA A 152 -3.65 8.67 16.21
CA ALA A 152 -4.90 9.05 15.55
C ALA A 152 -4.75 9.16 14.02
N ALA A 153 -3.66 9.76 13.53
CA ALA A 153 -3.37 9.83 12.09
C ALA A 153 -3.21 8.44 11.45
N ILE A 154 -2.42 7.57 12.09
CA ILE A 154 -2.15 6.21 11.56
C ILE A 154 -3.44 5.38 11.53
N HIS A 155 -4.20 5.35 12.63
CA HIS A 155 -5.45 4.60 12.73
C HIS A 155 -6.52 5.13 11.75
N PHE A 156 -6.64 6.45 11.59
CA PHE A 156 -7.54 7.02 10.60
C PHE A 156 -7.14 6.63 9.18
N ALA A 157 -5.85 6.74 8.83
CA ALA A 157 -5.34 6.39 7.51
C ALA A 157 -5.52 4.88 7.20
N GLU A 158 -5.32 4.02 8.19
CA GLU A 158 -5.61 2.59 8.09
C GLU A 158 -7.10 2.33 7.81
N LYS A 159 -7.99 2.91 8.63
CA LYS A 159 -9.44 2.76 8.45
C LYS A 159 -9.89 3.29 7.09
N MET A 160 -9.33 4.42 6.64
CA MET A 160 -9.58 4.95 5.30
C MET A 160 -9.11 3.99 4.20
N ALA A 161 -7.98 3.29 4.38
CA ALA A 161 -7.46 2.36 3.40
C ALA A 161 -8.30 1.07 3.25
N VAL A 162 -8.83 0.54 4.36
CA VAL A 162 -9.48 -0.78 4.38
C VAL A 162 -11.00 -0.76 4.59
N ASP A 163 -11.56 0.31 5.18
CA ASP A 163 -12.94 0.35 5.64
C ASP A 163 -13.54 1.78 5.70
N HIS A 164 -13.26 2.60 4.67
CA HIS A 164 -13.70 4.00 4.62
C HIS A 164 -15.22 4.22 4.75
N HIS A 165 -16.04 3.23 4.38
CA HIS A 165 -17.50 3.31 4.53
C HIS A 165 -17.97 3.30 5.98
N ASN A 166 -17.15 2.81 6.92
CA ASN A 166 -17.46 2.75 8.34
C ASN A 166 -16.73 3.82 9.16
N ILE A 167 -16.16 4.85 8.52
CA ILE A 167 -15.68 6.05 9.22
C ILE A 167 -16.90 6.78 9.76
N SER A 168 -17.03 6.84 11.08
CA SER A 168 -18.17 7.45 11.77
C SER A 168 -17.96 8.94 12.02
N ASP A 169 -19.03 9.62 12.42
CA ASP A 169 -18.95 11.02 12.89
C ASP A 169 -18.02 11.17 14.10
N ASP A 170 -17.94 10.14 14.96
CA ASP A 170 -17.04 10.12 16.12
C ASP A 170 -15.57 10.03 15.69
N ASP A 171 -15.25 9.25 14.64
CA ASP A 171 -13.90 9.20 14.09
C ASP A 171 -13.49 10.58 13.57
N VAL A 172 -14.38 11.24 12.82
CA VAL A 172 -14.15 12.59 12.29
C VAL A 172 -14.02 13.60 13.44
N ALA A 173 -14.89 13.53 14.45
CA ALA A 173 -14.81 14.40 15.63
C ALA A 173 -13.51 14.19 16.41
N ASN A 174 -13.01 12.95 16.49
CA ASN A 174 -11.71 12.67 17.09
C ASN A 174 -10.56 13.30 16.31
N MET A 175 -10.57 13.21 14.98
CA MET A 175 -9.58 13.88 14.14
C MET A 175 -9.64 15.40 14.32
N ARG A 176 -10.83 16.01 14.32
CA ARG A 176 -10.99 17.47 14.48
C ARG A 176 -10.63 17.99 15.88
N ARG A 177 -10.55 17.13 16.90
CA ARG A 177 -10.00 17.50 18.23
C ARG A 177 -8.47 17.60 18.23
N LEU A 178 -7.81 16.87 17.34
CA LEU A 178 -6.35 16.75 17.31
C LEU A 178 -5.72 17.53 16.17
N PHE A 179 -6.45 17.82 15.11
CA PHE A 179 -6.01 18.45 13.87
C PHE A 179 -6.89 19.65 13.53
N THR A 180 -6.30 20.68 12.94
CA THR A 180 -7.09 21.75 12.28
C THR A 180 -7.81 21.20 11.05
N ASP A 181 -8.86 21.89 10.58
CA ASP A 181 -9.57 21.47 9.37
C ASP A 181 -8.64 21.41 8.14
N GLN A 182 -7.65 22.31 8.04
CA GLN A 182 -6.66 22.31 6.96
C GLN A 182 -5.73 21.10 7.03
N GLU A 183 -5.22 20.77 8.23
CA GLU A 183 -4.37 19.60 8.44
C GLU A 183 -5.13 18.30 8.17
N PHE A 184 -6.40 18.22 8.58
CA PHE A 184 -7.21 17.02 8.40
C PHE A 184 -7.55 16.77 6.92
N LEU A 185 -7.85 17.83 6.16
CA LEU A 185 -8.03 17.74 4.71
C LEU A 185 -6.74 17.31 4.02
N GLU A 186 -5.60 17.92 4.36
CA GLU A 186 -4.30 17.52 3.80
C GLU A 186 -3.99 16.06 4.12
N LEU A 187 -4.16 15.62 5.37
CA LEU A 187 -3.96 14.23 5.80
C LEU A 187 -4.80 13.27 4.96
N SER A 188 -6.10 13.59 4.79
CA SER A 188 -7.05 12.76 4.04
C SER A 188 -6.70 12.68 2.55
N MET A 189 -6.33 13.80 1.93
CA MET A 189 -5.91 13.85 0.54
C MET A 189 -4.62 13.07 0.30
N MET A 190 -3.63 13.24 1.18
CA MET A 190 -2.37 12.51 1.12
C MET A 190 -2.59 11.01 1.35
N ALA A 191 -3.41 10.62 2.32
CA ALA A 191 -3.79 9.23 2.53
C ALA A 191 -4.44 8.61 1.28
N GLY A 192 -5.41 9.30 0.67
CA GLY A 192 -6.02 8.90 -0.59
C GLY A 192 -4.99 8.68 -1.72
N GLN A 193 -4.02 9.60 -1.82
CA GLN A 193 -2.93 9.49 -2.78
C GLN A 193 -2.06 8.24 -2.55
N TYR A 194 -1.66 7.98 -1.30
CA TYR A 194 -0.85 6.79 -0.97
C TYR A 194 -1.62 5.49 -1.22
N ILE A 195 -2.92 5.47 -0.91
CA ILE A 195 -3.79 4.33 -1.15
C ILE A 195 -3.83 4.03 -2.65
N GLY A 196 -4.18 5.02 -3.47
CA GLY A 196 -4.31 4.86 -4.91
C GLY A 196 -2.99 4.47 -5.59
N PHE A 197 -1.95 5.27 -5.37
CA PHE A 197 -0.68 5.05 -6.04
C PHE A 197 0.05 3.80 -5.56
N GLY A 198 0.01 3.51 -4.26
CA GLY A 198 0.59 2.27 -3.72
C GLY A 198 -0.06 1.02 -4.31
N ARG A 199 -1.37 1.04 -4.57
CA ARG A 199 -2.08 -0.07 -5.26
C ARG A 199 -1.68 -0.19 -6.72
N VAL A 200 -1.45 0.93 -7.41
CA VAL A 200 -0.91 0.91 -8.78
C VAL A 200 0.45 0.24 -8.79
N LEU A 201 1.36 0.65 -7.91
CA LEU A 201 2.71 0.06 -7.84
C LEU A 201 2.68 -1.44 -7.49
N ALA A 202 1.89 -1.82 -6.50
CA ALA A 202 1.71 -3.22 -6.11
C ALA A 202 1.10 -4.05 -7.25
N LEU A 203 0.09 -3.53 -7.98
CA LEU A 203 -0.51 -4.25 -9.10
C LEU A 203 0.46 -4.40 -10.27
N LEU A 204 1.35 -3.43 -10.50
CA LEU A 204 2.31 -3.51 -11.59
C LEU A 204 3.37 -4.59 -11.35
N GLN A 205 3.46 -5.14 -10.14
CA GLN A 205 4.46 -6.15 -9.76
C GLN A 205 5.86 -5.72 -10.20
N LEU A 206 6.20 -4.46 -9.92
CA LEU A 206 7.57 -3.94 -10.08
C LEU A 206 8.54 -4.54 -9.06
N GLU A 207 8.12 -5.61 -8.41
CA GLU A 207 8.66 -6.27 -7.23
C GLU A 207 8.73 -7.76 -7.49
N VAL A 208 9.65 -8.43 -6.79
CA VAL A 208 9.70 -9.89 -6.80
C VAL A 208 8.37 -10.40 -6.24
N ALA A 209 7.59 -11.17 -7.02
CA ALA A 209 6.38 -11.81 -6.56
C ALA A 209 6.74 -12.85 -5.49
N ALA A 210 6.85 -12.43 -4.24
CA ALA A 210 7.07 -13.31 -3.11
C ALA A 210 5.72 -13.64 -2.46
N CYS A 211 5.35 -14.91 -2.64
CA CYS A 211 4.23 -15.66 -2.08
C CYS A 211 2.86 -15.56 -2.80
N PRO A 212 2.44 -16.63 -3.52
CA PRO A 212 1.03 -16.85 -3.82
C PRO A 212 0.29 -17.15 -2.50
N ILE A 213 -0.73 -16.34 -2.20
CA ILE A 213 -1.77 -16.65 -1.19
C ILE A 213 -2.59 -17.87 -1.60
#